data_AF-A0A5C4IS97-F1
#
_entry.id   AF-A0A5C4IS97-F1
#
_cell.length_a   1.000
_cell.length_b   1.000
_cell.length_c   1.000
_cell.angle_alpha   90.00
_cell.angle_beta   90.00
_cell.angle_gamma   90.00
#
_symmetry.space_group_name_H-M   'P 1'
#
loop_
_entity.id
_entity.type
_entity.pdbx_description
1 polymer ?
#
loop_
_entity_poly.entity_id
_entity_poly.type
_entity_poly.pdbx_seq_one_letter_code
_entity_poly.pdbx_strand_id
1 'polypeptide(L)'
;MELKDVKWNEQAREKILLDADRALQEAVRQATSSLANADKEEVYKFLFEQLKDQFVDFQPGPDLTRYAEAVANGDFNSNSSAETEG
;
A
#
# COMPACT_ATOMS: atom_id res chain seq x y z
N MET A 1 -34.02 17.07 -8.14
CA MET A 1 -32.61 16.68 -7.96
C MET A 1 -32.52 15.84 -6.72
N GLU A 2 -32.17 14.56 -6.84
CA GLU A 2 -31.86 13.71 -5.70
C GLU A 2 -30.36 13.82 -5.37
N LEU A 3 -29.98 13.74 -4.09
CA LEU A 3 -28.57 13.75 -3.66
C LEU A 3 -27.71 12.66 -4.35
N LYS A 4 -28.36 11.61 -4.85
CA LYS A 4 -27.76 10.46 -5.53
C LYS A 4 -27.22 10.81 -6.94
N ASP A 5 -27.69 11.92 -7.53
CA ASP A 5 -27.20 12.47 -8.80
C ASP A 5 -25.94 13.33 -8.63
N VAL A 6 -25.60 13.73 -7.38
CA VAL A 6 -24.36 14.47 -7.08
C VAL A 6 -23.23 13.47 -6.90
N LYS A 7 -22.75 12.92 -8.01
CA LYS A 7 -21.54 12.08 -8.05
C LYS A 7 -20.39 12.88 -8.64
N TRP A 8 -19.18 12.59 -8.17
CA TRP A 8 -17.98 13.09 -8.81
C TRP A 8 -17.94 12.61 -10.27
N ASN A 9 -17.47 13.47 -11.17
CA ASN A 9 -17.18 13.10 -12.55
C ASN A 9 -16.26 11.86 -12.56
N GLU A 10 -16.51 10.91 -13.44
CA GLU A 10 -15.73 9.67 -13.58
C GLU A 10 -14.22 9.96 -13.66
N GLN A 11 -13.81 11.00 -14.39
CA GLN A 11 -12.41 11.42 -14.48
C GLN A 11 -11.81 11.86 -13.14
N ALA A 12 -12.62 12.51 -12.30
CA ALA A 12 -12.18 12.93 -10.97
C ALA A 12 -12.09 11.72 -10.02
N ARG A 13 -12.99 10.75 -10.18
CA ARG A 13 -12.95 9.48 -9.45
C ARG A 13 -11.72 8.64 -9.83
N GLU A 14 -11.41 8.52 -11.12
CA GLU A 14 -10.22 7.81 -11.59
C GLU A 14 -8.93 8.46 -11.08
N LYS A 15 -8.85 9.80 -11.07
CA LYS A 15 -7.69 10.50 -10.50
C LYS A 15 -7.52 10.21 -9.01
N ILE A 16 -8.59 10.24 -8.22
CA ILE A 16 -8.50 9.89 -6.79
C ILE A 16 -7.96 8.47 -6.62
N LEU A 17 -8.42 7.51 -7.42
CA LEU A 17 -7.95 6.13 -7.36
C LEU A 17 -6.47 6.03 -7.76
N LEU A 18 -6.03 6.72 -8.81
CA LEU A 18 -4.63 6.76 -9.21
C LEU A 18 -3.72 7.37 -8.15
N ASP A 19 -4.15 8.47 -7.53
CA ASP A 19 -3.43 9.09 -6.42
C ASP A 19 -3.39 8.14 -5.20
N ALA A 20 -4.47 7.39 -4.96
CA ALA A 20 -4.53 6.38 -3.91
C ALA A 20 -3.53 5.24 -4.12
N ASP A 21 -3.52 4.67 -5.34
CA ASP A 21 -2.59 3.61 -5.74
C ASP A 21 -1.14 4.08 -5.63
N ARG A 22 -0.87 5.32 -6.05
CA ARG A 22 0.46 5.91 -5.95
C ARG A 22 0.90 6.08 -4.49
N ALA A 23 0.02 6.59 -3.62
CA ALA A 23 0.31 6.72 -2.20
C ALA A 23 0.62 5.35 -1.55
N LEU A 24 -0.13 4.30 -1.92
CA LEU A 24 0.13 2.94 -1.48
C LEU A 24 1.50 2.42 -1.94
N GLN A 25 1.85 2.60 -3.22
CA GLN A 25 3.14 2.19 -3.76
C GLN A 25 4.32 2.91 -3.08
N GLU A 26 4.18 4.21 -2.83
CA GLU A 26 5.20 4.98 -2.13
C GLU A 26 5.36 4.53 -0.67
N ALA A 27 4.26 4.28 0.04
CA ALA A 27 4.28 3.76 1.41
C ALA A 27 4.93 2.37 1.49
N VAL A 28 4.60 1.45 0.57
CA VAL A 28 5.20 0.11 0.49
C VAL A 28 6.70 0.20 0.19
N ARG A 29 7.11 1.01 -0.79
CA ARG A 29 8.52 1.22 -1.11
C ARG A 29 9.30 1.77 0.09
N GLN A 30 8.71 2.73 0.81
CA GLN A 30 9.33 3.31 2.00
C GLN A 30 9.41 2.30 3.14
N ALA A 31 8.39 1.46 3.33
CA ALA A 31 8.41 0.36 4.27
C ALA A 31 9.51 -0.65 3.91
N THR A 32 9.64 -1.08 2.65
CA THR A 32 10.72 -1.99 2.23
C THR A 32 12.10 -1.40 2.49
N SER A 33 12.28 -0.09 2.30
CA SER A 33 13.59 0.55 2.50
C SER A 33 13.89 0.89 3.97
N SER A 34 12.89 1.24 4.78
CA SER A 34 13.06 1.71 6.16
C SER A 34 12.86 0.60 7.19
N LEU A 35 12.06 -0.40 6.85
CA LEU A 35 11.69 -1.55 7.67
C LEU A 35 12.19 -2.85 7.04
N ALA A 36 13.30 -2.78 6.28
CA ALA A 36 13.97 -3.98 5.79
C ALA A 36 14.33 -4.88 6.99
N ASN A 37 13.76 -6.09 7.05
CA ASN A 37 13.83 -7.06 8.16
C ASN A 37 12.94 -6.78 9.38
N ALA A 38 11.97 -5.86 9.30
CA ALA A 38 10.98 -5.70 10.36
C ALA A 38 9.86 -6.74 10.25
N ASP A 39 9.23 -7.03 11.38
CA ASP A 39 8.09 -7.94 11.44
C ASP A 39 6.86 -7.38 10.70
N LYS A 40 6.04 -8.31 10.19
CA LYS A 40 4.76 -8.03 9.53
C LYS A 40 3.90 -7.01 10.28
N GLU A 41 3.85 -7.09 11.60
CA GLU A 41 3.04 -6.18 12.43
C GLU A 41 3.59 -4.74 12.41
N GLU A 42 4.92 -4.57 12.42
CA GLU A 42 5.55 -3.26 12.32
C GLU A 42 5.34 -2.65 10.95
N VAL A 43 5.48 -3.44 9.89
CA VAL A 43 5.21 -2.99 8.52
C VAL A 43 3.73 -2.63 8.35
N TYR A 44 2.82 -3.47 8.84
CA TYR A 44 1.38 -3.21 8.78
C TYR A 44 1.04 -1.89 9.47
N LYS A 45 1.57 -1.67 10.67
CA LYS A 45 1.33 -0.44 11.42
C LYS A 45 1.89 0.79 10.69
N PHE A 46 3.06 0.67 10.08
CA PHE A 46 3.65 1.75 9.28
C PHE A 46 2.80 2.10 8.05
N LEU A 47 2.37 1.10 7.28
CA LEU A 47 1.50 1.30 6.12
C LEU A 47 0.15 1.89 6.55
N PHE A 48 -0.43 1.38 7.64
CA PHE A 48 -1.68 1.88 8.18
C PHE A 48 -1.58 3.35 8.59
N GLU A 49 -0.54 3.73 9.33
CA GLU A 49 -0.32 5.12 9.77
C GLU A 49 -0.05 6.07 8.60
N GLN A 50 0.63 5.62 7.54
CA GLN A 50 0.85 6.42 6.33
C GLN A 50 -0.45 6.63 5.53
N LEU A 51 -1.28 5.59 5.39
CA LEU A 51 -2.45 5.62 4.53
C LEU A 51 -3.68 6.21 5.23
N LYS A 52 -3.84 6.02 6.54
CA LYS A 52 -5.00 6.56 7.30
C LYS A 52 -5.14 8.08 7.19
N ASP A 53 -4.02 8.80 7.06
CA ASP A 53 -3.99 10.26 6.94
C ASP A 53 -4.26 10.72 5.50
N GLN A 54 -4.09 9.83 4.51
CA GLN A 54 -4.31 10.13 3.09
C GLN A 54 -5.77 9.90 2.66
N PHE A 55 -6.54 9.06 3.36
CA PHE A 55 -7.92 8.73 2.99
C PHE A 55 -8.93 9.08 4.10
N VAL A 56 -9.99 9.80 3.71
CA VAL A 56 -11.06 10.26 4.62
C VAL A 56 -11.84 9.11 5.28
N ASP A 57 -11.93 7.94 4.62
CA ASP A 57 -12.56 6.73 5.15
C ASP A 57 -11.65 5.52 4.86
N PHE A 58 -10.44 5.56 5.43
CA PHE A 58 -9.48 4.48 5.28
C PHE A 58 -9.96 3.22 6.00
N GLN A 59 -10.44 2.23 5.25
CA GLN A 59 -10.67 0.88 5.75
C GLN A 59 -9.46 0.02 5.39
N PRO A 60 -8.73 -0.53 6.36
CA PRO A 60 -7.68 -1.49 6.07
C PRO A 60 -8.32 -2.75 5.48
N GLY A 61 -8.23 -2.87 4.16
CA GLY A 61 -8.65 -4.06 3.44
C GLY A 61 -7.72 -5.25 3.70
N PRO A 62 -8.13 -6.48 3.32
CA PRO A 62 -7.27 -7.66 3.38
C PRO A 62 -5.95 -7.48 2.59
N ASP A 63 -5.94 -6.57 1.62
CA ASP A 63 -4.76 -6.19 0.85
C ASP A 63 -3.63 -5.61 1.71
N LEU A 64 -3.96 -4.85 2.77
CA LEU A 64 -2.94 -4.23 3.63
C LEU A 64 -2.12 -5.27 4.38
N THR A 65 -2.78 -6.31 4.89
CA THR A 65 -2.13 -7.46 5.53
C THR A 65 -1.24 -8.21 4.53
N ARG A 66 -1.73 -8.39 3.30
CA ARG A 66 -0.98 -9.05 2.22
C ARG A 66 0.29 -8.27 1.85
N TYR A 67 0.21 -6.95 1.77
CA TYR A 67 1.39 -6.11 1.49
C TYR A 67 2.38 -6.11 2.65
N ALA A 68 1.90 -6.05 3.89
CA ALA A 68 2.76 -6.15 5.06
C ALA A 68 3.50 -7.49 5.12
N GLU A 69 2.82 -8.59 4.79
CA GLU A 69 3.46 -9.91 4.66
C GLU A 69 4.49 -9.96 3.55
N ALA A 70 4.19 -9.44 2.37
CA ALA A 70 5.14 -9.45 1.26
C ALA A 70 6.37 -8.54 1.53
N VAL A 71 6.22 -7.43 2.25
CA VAL A 71 7.38 -6.63 2.69
C VAL A 71 8.20 -7.36 3.75
N ALA A 72 7.54 -7.97 4.74
CA ALA A 72 8.22 -8.71 5.80
C ALA A 72 8.95 -9.96 5.27
N ASN A 73 8.37 -10.65 4.29
CA ASN A 73 9.00 -11.77 3.59
C ASN A 73 10.07 -11.34 2.58
N GLY A 74 10.16 -10.03 2.29
CA GLY A 74 11.12 -9.51 1.32
C GLY A 74 10.73 -9.72 -0.15
N ASP A 75 9.48 -10.07 -0.48
CA ASP A 75 8.97 -10.23 -1.86
C ASP A 75 9.15 -8.96 -2.71
N PHE A 76 9.13 -7.77 -2.09
CA PHE A 76 9.37 -6.50 -2.77
C PHE A 76 10.84 -6.14 -2.92
N ASN A 77 11.72 -6.83 -2.18
CA ASN A 77 13.15 -6.67 -2.31
C ASN A 77 13.57 -7.50 -3.52
N SER A 78 13.52 -6.89 -4.69
CA SER A 78 14.11 -7.46 -5.90
C SER A 78 15.62 -7.50 -5.72
N ASN A 79 16.10 -8.53 -5.01
CA ASN A 79 17.48 -8.96 -5.06
C ASN A 79 17.49 -10.44 -5.39
N SER A 80 17.51 -10.68 -6.71
CA SER A 80 18.05 -11.88 -7.34
C SER A 80 19.24 -12.41 -6.53
N SER A 81 19.02 -13.48 -5.76
CA SER A 81 20.11 -14.24 -5.13
C SER A 81 19.63 -15.66 -4.86
N ALA A 82 19.94 -16.57 -5.79
CA ALA A 82 20.37 -17.96 -5.55
C ALA A 82 20.11 -18.86 -6.78
N GLU A 83 20.89 -18.67 -7.84
CA GLU A 83 21.35 -19.80 -8.66
C GLU A 83 22.86 -19.92 -8.37
N THR A 84 23.18 -20.77 -7.41
CA THR A 84 24.53 -21.32 -7.22
C THR A 84 24.29 -22.80 -6.94
N GLU A 85 23.99 -23.53 -8.01
CA GLU A 85 24.10 -24.98 -8.03
C GLU A 85 25.58 -25.32 -8.20
N GLY A 86 26.08 -26.13 -7.26
CA GLY A 86 27.45 -26.64 -7.21
C GLY A 86 27.62 -27.97 -7.95
#